data_AF-A0A2L2XMC7-F1
#
_entry.id   AF-A0A2L2XMC7-F1
#
_cell.length_a   1.000
_cell.length_b   1.000
_cell.length_c   1.000
_cell.angle_alpha   90.00
_cell.angle_beta   90.00
_cell.angle_gamma   90.00
#
_symmetry.space_group_name_H-M   'P 1'
#
loop_
_entity.id
_entity.type
_entity.pdbx_description
1 polymer ?
#
loop_
_entity_poly.entity_id
_entity_poly.type
_entity_poly.pdbx_seq_one_letter_code
_entity_poly.pdbx_strand_id
1 'polypeptide(L)'
;MLAELAAAEIAKIAFEAVIGKLTEAAMDKGVELWQKIKQKLQKEPTAAKVLAAAEQTKSEAMIEQQVVPFLQVEMLKDPNFAQEIQTLAQQIMIINQNQTERKTQIGTQINKDIKQQLNIQEVKGDLNLGILPE
;
A
#
# COMPACT_ATOMS: atom_id res chain seq x y z
N MET A 1 18.35 -13.11 2.43
CA MET A 1 16.98 -13.51 2.77
C MET A 1 16.11 -12.28 2.68
N LEU A 2 15.10 -12.27 1.81
CA LEU A 2 14.02 -11.28 1.91
C LEU A 2 13.30 -11.57 3.24
N ALA A 3 13.00 -10.53 4.02
CA ALA A 3 12.24 -10.72 5.25
C ALA A 3 10.87 -11.30 4.91
N GLU A 4 10.48 -12.36 5.62
CA GLU A 4 9.12 -12.89 5.54
C GLU A 4 8.16 -11.84 6.08
N LEU A 5 7.13 -11.51 5.29
CA LEU A 5 6.11 -10.55 5.71
C LEU A 5 5.23 -11.18 6.78
N ALA A 6 4.90 -10.41 7.81
CA ALA A 6 3.96 -10.86 8.82
C ALA A 6 2.56 -10.99 8.20
N ALA A 7 1.74 -11.90 8.75
CA ALA A 7 0.35 -12.05 8.33
C ALA A 7 -0.43 -10.72 8.38
N ALA A 8 -0.09 -9.83 9.33
CA ALA A 8 -0.67 -8.49 9.44
C ALA A 8 -0.39 -7.63 8.20
N GLU A 9 0.86 -7.61 7.73
CA GLU A 9 1.26 -6.87 6.53
C GLU A 9 0.63 -7.45 5.28
N ILE A 10 0.61 -8.79 5.16
CA ILE A 10 -0.03 -9.47 4.02
C ILE A 10 -1.53 -9.14 3.96
N ALA A 11 -2.24 -9.26 5.10
CA ALA A 11 -3.66 -8.95 5.19
C ALA A 11 -3.93 -7.47 4.87
N LYS A 12 -3.08 -6.57 5.35
CA LYS A 12 -3.17 -5.13 5.05
C LYS A 12 -2.99 -4.84 3.57
N ILE A 13 -1.93 -5.35 2.93
CA ILE A 13 -1.66 -5.16 1.50
C ILE A 13 -2.83 -5.65 0.65
N ALA A 14 -3.35 -6.84 0.99
CA ALA A 14 -4.49 -7.42 0.31
C ALA A 14 -5.74 -6.54 0.45
N PHE A 15 -6.00 -6.05 1.66
CA PHE A 15 -7.16 -5.21 1.95
C PHE A 15 -7.07 -3.82 1.32
N GLU A 16 -5.88 -3.21 1.30
CA GLU A 16 -5.62 -1.95 0.60
C GLU A 16 -6.05 -2.01 -0.87
N ALA A 17 -5.94 -3.16 -1.52
CA ALA A 17 -6.44 -3.37 -2.88
C ALA A 17 -7.96 -3.22 -2.95
N VAL A 18 -8.68 -3.85 -2.01
CA VAL A 18 -10.15 -3.87 -1.95
C VAL A 18 -10.71 -2.47 -1.69
N ILE A 19 -10.02 -1.68 -0.87
CA ILE A 19 -10.42 -0.30 -0.56
C ILE A 19 -9.82 0.73 -1.51
N GLY A 20 -9.13 0.30 -2.57
CA GLY A 20 -8.62 1.16 -3.65
C GLY A 20 -7.43 2.03 -3.27
N LYS A 21 -6.59 1.60 -2.32
CA LYS A 21 -5.40 2.34 -1.86
C LYS A 21 -4.11 1.94 -2.58
N LEU A 22 -4.11 0.84 -3.33
CA LEU A 22 -2.98 0.45 -4.16
C LEU A 22 -2.92 1.24 -5.47
N THR A 23 -1.73 1.30 -6.09
CA THR A 23 -1.60 1.78 -7.47
C THR A 23 -2.34 0.85 -8.44
N GLU A 24 -2.81 1.38 -9.57
CA GLU A 24 -3.50 0.61 -10.63
C GLU A 24 -2.72 -0.66 -11.03
N ALA A 25 -1.40 -0.53 -11.19
CA ALA A 25 -0.53 -1.64 -11.57
C ALA A 25 -0.42 -2.75 -10.50
N ALA A 26 -0.67 -2.43 -9.23
CA ALA A 26 -0.62 -3.39 -8.13
C ALA A 26 -2.03 -3.90 -7.73
N MET A 27 -3.09 -3.29 -8.27
CA MET A 27 -4.47 -3.53 -7.86
C MET A 27 -4.94 -4.94 -8.21
N ASP A 28 -4.68 -5.40 -9.44
CA ASP A 28 -5.08 -6.74 -9.89
C ASP A 28 -4.49 -7.84 -9.00
N LYS A 29 -3.19 -7.73 -8.70
CA LYS A 29 -2.50 -8.66 -7.80
C LYS A 29 -2.98 -8.54 -6.36
N GLY A 30 -3.30 -7.32 -5.91
CA GLY A 30 -3.87 -7.10 -4.58
C GLY A 30 -5.24 -7.74 -4.42
N VAL A 31 -6.11 -7.63 -5.44
CA VAL A 31 -7.41 -8.31 -5.47
C VAL A 31 -7.23 -9.82 -5.51
N GLU A 32 -6.28 -10.33 -6.30
CA GLU A 32 -5.94 -11.76 -6.33
C GLU A 32 -5.51 -12.27 -4.94
N LEU A 33 -4.61 -11.55 -4.28
CA LEU A 33 -4.15 -11.87 -2.93
C LEU A 33 -5.31 -11.91 -1.94
N TRP A 34 -6.20 -10.90 -1.99
CA TRP A 34 -7.38 -10.87 -1.13
C TRP A 34 -8.33 -12.04 -1.38
N GLN A 35 -8.57 -12.40 -2.64
CA GLN A 35 -9.40 -13.56 -2.99
C GLN A 35 -8.81 -14.87 -2.45
N LYS A 36 -7.49 -15.06 -2.53
CA LYS A 36 -6.82 -16.24 -1.95
C LYS A 36 -7.00 -16.31 -0.44
N ILE A 37 -6.82 -15.19 0.26
CA ILE A 37 -7.06 -15.10 1.71
C ILE A 37 -8.51 -15.47 2.03
N LYS A 38 -9.50 -14.88 1.33
CA LYS A 38 -10.92 -15.23 1.51
C LYS A 38 -11.18 -16.70 1.27
N GLN A 39 -10.67 -17.27 0.18
CA GLN A 39 -10.89 -18.67 -0.18
C GLN A 39 -10.32 -19.64 0.85
N LYS A 40 -9.21 -19.28 1.49
CA LYS A 40 -8.62 -20.07 2.57
C LYS A 40 -9.44 -19.93 3.85
N LEU A 41 -9.75 -18.70 4.24
CA LEU A 41 -10.41 -18.37 5.51
C LEU A 41 -11.91 -18.67 5.54
N GLN A 42 -12.60 -18.72 4.39
CA GLN A 42 -14.03 -19.05 4.33
C GLN A 42 -14.37 -20.47 4.85
N LYS A 43 -13.37 -21.33 4.99
CA LYS A 43 -13.52 -22.65 5.62
C LYS A 43 -13.90 -22.52 7.10
N GLU A 44 -13.59 -21.38 7.72
CA GLU A 44 -13.99 -21.02 9.07
C GLU A 44 -15.20 -20.07 9.03
N PRO A 45 -16.39 -20.49 9.54
CA PRO A 45 -17.61 -19.67 9.46
C PRO A 45 -17.49 -18.30 10.14
N THR A 46 -16.71 -18.21 11.20
CA THR A 46 -16.44 -16.95 11.91
C THR A 46 -15.58 -16.02 11.06
N ALA A 47 -14.52 -16.54 10.44
CA ALA A 47 -13.65 -15.75 9.58
C ALA A 47 -14.40 -15.23 8.33
N ALA A 48 -15.29 -16.03 7.74
CA ALA A 48 -16.12 -15.60 6.62
C ALA A 48 -17.00 -14.38 6.94
N LYS A 49 -17.63 -14.37 8.12
CA LYS A 49 -18.45 -13.22 8.59
C LYS A 49 -17.61 -11.97 8.79
N VAL A 50 -16.44 -12.12 9.42
CA VAL A 50 -15.51 -11.02 9.67
C VAL A 50 -15.02 -10.42 8.35
N LEU A 51 -14.64 -11.26 7.37
CA LEU A 51 -14.19 -10.81 6.06
C LEU A 51 -15.26 -9.97 5.36
N ALA A 52 -16.51 -10.45 5.35
CA ALA A 52 -17.62 -9.70 4.75
C ALA A 52 -17.87 -8.36 5.46
N ALA A 53 -17.82 -8.35 6.81
CA ALA A 53 -17.99 -7.13 7.59
C ALA A 53 -16.85 -6.13 7.35
N ALA A 54 -15.60 -6.60 7.26
CA ALA A 54 -14.44 -5.77 6.98
C ALA A 54 -14.52 -5.13 5.58
N GLU A 55 -14.95 -5.88 4.57
CA GLU A 55 -15.17 -5.36 3.21
C GLU A 55 -16.28 -4.30 3.18
N GLN A 56 -17.40 -4.56 3.86
CA GLN A 56 -18.54 -3.65 3.89
C GLN A 56 -18.20 -2.34 4.62
N THR A 57 -17.51 -2.44 5.76
CA THR A 57 -17.15 -1.29 6.60
C THR A 57 -15.87 -0.59 6.13
N LYS A 58 -15.09 -1.24 5.26
CA LYS A 58 -13.74 -0.80 4.86
C LYS A 58 -12.82 -0.57 6.07
N SER A 59 -13.02 -1.33 7.15
CA SER A 59 -12.31 -1.14 8.42
C SER A 59 -11.00 -1.90 8.49
N GLU A 60 -9.88 -1.19 8.40
CA GLU A 60 -8.54 -1.75 8.61
C GLU A 60 -8.37 -2.34 10.02
N ALA A 61 -8.97 -1.73 11.04
CA ALA A 61 -8.95 -2.25 12.40
C ALA A 61 -9.60 -3.64 12.50
N MET A 62 -10.66 -3.90 11.73
CA MET A 62 -11.26 -5.24 11.67
C MET A 62 -10.34 -6.25 10.98
N ILE A 63 -9.56 -5.83 9.98
CA ILE A 63 -8.54 -6.70 9.37
C ILE A 63 -7.51 -7.10 10.40
N GLU A 64 -6.89 -6.13 11.08
CA GLU A 64 -5.83 -6.38 12.05
C GLU A 64 -6.31 -7.21 13.25
N GLN A 65 -7.48 -6.89 13.79
CA GLN A 65 -7.94 -7.52 15.03
C GLN A 65 -8.64 -8.85 14.79
N GLN A 66 -9.29 -9.03 13.64
CA GLN A 66 -10.18 -10.17 13.44
C GLN A 66 -9.81 -11.03 12.24
N VAL A 67 -9.17 -10.52 11.19
CA VAL A 67 -8.74 -11.35 10.04
C VAL A 67 -7.34 -11.93 10.25
N VAL A 68 -6.42 -11.12 10.76
CA VAL A 68 -5.01 -11.53 10.96
C VAL A 68 -4.86 -12.76 11.85
N PRO A 69 -5.57 -12.93 12.99
CA PRO A 69 -5.41 -14.13 13.81
C PRO A 69 -5.76 -15.42 13.05
N PHE A 70 -6.82 -15.42 12.23
CA PHE A 70 -7.15 -16.58 11.41
C PHE A 70 -6.12 -16.79 10.30
N LEU A 71 -5.64 -15.72 9.68
CA LEU A 71 -4.62 -15.81 8.64
C LEU A 71 -3.31 -16.40 9.17
N GLN A 72 -2.86 -15.97 10.35
CA GLN A 72 -1.68 -16.53 11.02
C GLN A 72 -1.81 -18.04 11.22
N VAL A 73 -2.95 -18.50 11.73
CA VAL A 73 -3.21 -19.92 11.95
C VAL A 73 -3.17 -20.71 10.64
N GLU A 74 -3.81 -20.20 9.58
CA GLU A 74 -3.80 -20.88 8.28
C GLU A 74 -2.42 -20.88 7.60
N MET A 75 -1.62 -19.82 7.77
CA MET A 75 -0.23 -19.79 7.32
C MET A 75 0.64 -20.82 8.04
N LEU A 76 0.42 -21.03 9.34
CA LEU A 76 1.13 -22.05 10.11
C LEU A 76 0.72 -23.48 9.72
N LYS A 77 -0.57 -23.69 9.45
CA LYS A 77 -1.12 -25.00 9.06
C LYS A 77 -0.74 -25.40 7.64
N ASP A 78 -0.64 -24.44 6.73
CA ASP A 78 -0.38 -24.67 5.31
C ASP A 78 0.78 -23.80 4.81
N PRO A 79 2.02 -24.33 4.87
CA PRO A 79 3.21 -23.62 4.40
C PRO A 79 3.16 -23.25 2.92
N ASN A 80 2.49 -24.05 2.08
CA ASN A 80 2.38 -23.76 0.64
C ASN A 80 1.50 -22.53 0.42
N PHE A 81 0.38 -22.45 1.14
CA PHE A 81 -0.47 -21.26 1.16
C PHE A 81 0.29 -20.03 1.68
N ALA A 82 1.03 -20.17 2.79
CA ALA A 82 1.83 -19.09 3.35
C ALA A 82 2.85 -18.53 2.34
N GLN A 83 3.59 -19.42 1.66
CA GLN A 83 4.57 -19.05 0.65
C GLN A 83 3.92 -18.33 -0.54
N GLU A 84 2.76 -18.80 -0.99
CA GLU A 84 2.03 -18.21 -2.11
C GLU A 84 1.60 -16.78 -1.81
N ILE A 85 0.97 -16.55 -0.66
CA ILE A 85 0.49 -15.21 -0.28
C ILE A 85 1.64 -14.26 0.08
N GLN A 86 2.74 -14.76 0.66
CA GLN A 86 3.97 -13.98 0.85
C GLN A 86 4.54 -13.51 -0.48
N THR A 87 4.64 -14.42 -1.45
CA THR A 87 5.18 -14.12 -2.79
C THR A 87 4.35 -13.05 -3.49
N LEU A 88 3.03 -13.17 -3.43
CA LEU A 88 2.11 -12.16 -3.98
C LEU A 88 2.24 -10.80 -3.27
N ALA A 89 2.26 -10.79 -1.94
CA ALA A 89 2.40 -9.56 -1.15
C ALA A 89 3.72 -8.83 -1.46
N GLN A 90 4.84 -9.56 -1.57
CA GLN A 90 6.13 -9.00 -1.96
C GLN A 90 6.11 -8.41 -3.37
N GLN A 91 5.51 -9.11 -4.35
CA GLN A 91 5.35 -8.57 -5.71
C GLN A 91 4.54 -7.26 -5.71
N ILE A 92 3.47 -7.19 -4.93
CA ILE A 92 2.64 -6.00 -4.80
C ILE A 92 3.46 -4.85 -4.22
N MET A 93 4.22 -5.07 -3.14
CA MET A 93 5.08 -4.03 -2.55
C MET A 93 6.06 -3.47 -3.58
N ILE A 94 6.75 -4.33 -4.34
CA ILE A 94 7.71 -3.93 -5.37
C ILE A 94 7.02 -3.09 -6.46
N ILE A 95 5.87 -3.53 -6.95
CA ILE A 95 5.12 -2.79 -7.99
C ILE A 95 4.66 -1.42 -7.47
N ASN A 96 4.15 -1.38 -6.24
CA ASN A 96 3.62 -0.17 -5.62
C ASN A 96 4.73 0.85 -5.33
N GLN A 97 5.91 0.39 -4.91
CA GLN A 97 7.10 1.22 -4.71
C GLN A 97 7.64 1.76 -6.04
N ASN A 98 7.86 0.90 -7.03
CA ASN A 98 8.41 1.29 -8.33
C ASN A 98 7.54 2.35 -9.06
N GLN A 99 6.21 2.26 -8.93
CA GLN A 99 5.31 3.28 -9.50
C GLN A 99 5.40 4.62 -8.75
N THR A 100 5.51 4.58 -7.42
CA THR A 100 5.67 5.78 -6.60
C THR A 100 6.98 6.49 -6.93
N GLU A 101 8.07 5.74 -7.06
CA GLU A 101 9.39 6.29 -7.42
C GLU A 101 9.39 6.91 -8.82
N ARG A 102 8.79 6.24 -9.81
CA ARG A 102 8.68 6.79 -11.17
C ARG A 102 7.89 8.10 -11.22
N LYS A 103 6.77 8.20 -10.49
CA LYS A 103 5.98 9.44 -10.42
C LYS A 103 6.77 10.58 -9.78
N THR A 104 7.48 10.31 -8.70
CA THR A 104 8.33 11.32 -8.03
C THR A 104 9.47 11.80 -8.93
N GLN A 105 10.19 10.89 -9.59
CA GLN A 105 11.29 11.25 -10.48
C GLN A 105 10.82 12.09 -11.67
N ILE A 106 9.68 11.75 -12.27
CA ILE A 106 9.10 12.54 -13.37
C ILE A 106 8.70 13.94 -12.89
N GLY A 107 8.06 14.06 -11.73
CA GLY A 107 7.68 15.36 -11.16
C GLY A 107 8.87 16.27 -10.86
N THR A 108 9.93 15.72 -10.27
CA THR A 108 11.17 16.47 -10.00
C THR A 108 11.87 16.89 -11.29
N GLN A 109 11.94 16.00 -12.30
CA GLN A 109 12.58 16.30 -13.57
C GLN A 109 11.82 17.37 -14.36
N ILE A 110 10.48 17.28 -14.45
CA ILE A 110 9.64 18.30 -15.12
C ILE A 110 9.83 19.67 -14.44
N ASN A 111 9.84 19.72 -13.11
CA ASN A 111 10.03 20.98 -12.39
C ASN A 111 11.42 21.58 -12.68
N LYS A 112 12.47 20.75 -12.69
CA LYS A 112 13.83 21.18 -13.04
C LYS A 112 13.91 21.71 -14.47
N ASP A 113 13.31 21.01 -15.44
CA ASP A 113 13.32 21.39 -16.85
C ASP A 113 12.51 22.68 -17.08
N ILE A 114 11.36 22.84 -16.44
CA ILE A 114 10.57 24.09 -16.49
C ILE A 114 11.38 25.26 -15.91
N LYS A 115 12.01 25.09 -14.74
CA LYS A 115 12.85 26.14 -14.12
C LYS A 115 14.02 26.54 -15.02
N GLN A 116 14.67 25.59 -15.67
CA GLN A 116 15.75 25.86 -16.62
C GLN A 116 15.24 26.55 -17.90
N GLN A 117 14.12 26.10 -18.46
CA GLN A 117 13.54 26.70 -19.67
C GLN A 117 12.99 28.11 -19.44
N LEU A 118 12.44 28.38 -18.25
CA LEU A 118 11.87 29.69 -17.89
C LEU A 118 12.88 30.62 -17.20
N ASN A 119 14.13 30.19 -17.01
CA ASN A 119 15.20 30.93 -16.32
C ASN A 119 14.75 31.57 -14.99
N ILE A 120 13.89 30.87 -14.25
CA ILE A 120 13.34 31.36 -12.98
C ILE A 120 14.45 31.23 -11.93
N GLN A 121 15.10 32.34 -11.61
CA GLN A 121 16.00 32.43 -10.46
C GLN A 121 15.15 32.38 -9.17
N GLU A 122 15.58 31.59 -8.18
CA GLU A 122 15.03 31.68 -6.84
C GLU A 122 15.27 33.09 -6.31
N VAL A 123 14.24 33.93 -6.35
CA VAL A 123 14.26 35.21 -5.66
C VAL A 123 14.22 34.88 -4.17
N LYS A 124 15.39 34.75 -3.55
CA LYS A 124 15.53 34.90 -2.10
C LYS A 124 15.17 36.35 -1.80
N GLY A 125 13.89 36.60 -1.54
CA GLY A 125 13.39 37.91 -1.20
C GLY A 125 13.96 38.32 0.15
N ASP A 126 15.09 39.01 0.15
CA ASP A 126 15.38 39.98 1.20
C ASP A 126 14.39 41.13 0.99
N LEU A 127 13.22 40.98 1.61
CA LEU A 127 12.27 42.08 1.82
C LEU A 127 12.95 43.09 2.74
N ASN A 128 13.78 43.95 2.14
CA ASN A 128 14.29 45.13 2.81
C ASN A 128 13.12 46.12 2.89
N LEU A 129 12.27 45.93 3.90
CA LEU A 129 11.26 46.91 4.30
C LEU A 129 12.01 48.11 4.83
N GLY A 130 12.39 49.02 3.93
CA GLY A 130 12.97 50.30 4.28
C GLY A 130 12.00 51.04 5.18
N ILE A 131 12.34 51.10 6.48
CA ILE A 131 11.65 51.95 7.44
C ILE A 131 11.95 53.39 7.00
N LEU A 132 10.93 54.11 6.54
CA LEU A 132 11.02 55.55 6.32
C LEU A 132 11.27 56.23 7.67
N PRO A 133 12.32 57.06 7.81
CA PRO A 133 12.50 57.87 9.01
C PRO A 133 11.48 59.02 9.04
N GLU A 134 11.06 59.35 10.26
CA GLU A 134 10.01 60.31 10.65
C GLU A 134 10.20 61.75 10.15
#